data_AF-A0A921FGK7-F1
#
_entry.id   AF-A0A921FGK7-F1
#
_cell.length_a   1.000
_cell.length_b   1.000
_cell.length_c   1.000
_cell.angle_alpha   90.00
_cell.angle_beta   90.00
_cell.angle_gamma   90.00
#
_symmetry.space_group_name_H-M   'P 1'
#
loop_
_entity.id
_entity.type
_entity.pdbx_description
1 polymer ?
#
loop_
_entity_poly.entity_id
_entity_poly.type
_entity_poly.pdbx_seq_one_letter_code
_entity_poly.pdbx_strand_id
1 'polypeptide(L)'
;MNSQLSNVNQLIIKTIKESFEREFVSKLIKNIGLPSAEFLFKYEFNRKFGTYGELWDGKPNEYIDTNKISQILNKCGVSKKEYDALYHLTGEARVKVLAELQNDVVVGIPWQITPDELLKEHN
;
A
#
# COMPACT_ATOMS: atom_id res chain seq x y z
N MET A 1 -14.76 -5.26 -10.18
CA MET A 1 -14.80 -5.13 -8.71
C MET A 1 -13.40 -5.06 -8.10
N ASN A 2 -12.40 -5.70 -8.71
CA ASN A 2 -11.03 -5.82 -8.21
C ASN A 2 -10.15 -4.55 -8.25
N SER A 3 -10.40 -3.59 -9.15
CA SER A 3 -9.59 -2.36 -9.26
C SER A 3 -9.67 -1.43 -8.03
N GLN A 4 -10.71 -1.54 -7.21
CA GLN A 4 -10.88 -0.68 -6.03
C GLN A 4 -9.90 -1.00 -4.90
N LEU A 5 -9.48 -2.26 -4.75
CA LEU A 5 -8.50 -2.65 -3.74
C LEU A 5 -7.10 -2.11 -4.09
N SER A 6 -6.76 -2.09 -5.39
CA SER A 6 -5.56 -1.41 -5.89
C SER A 6 -5.62 0.10 -5.64
N ASN A 7 -6.78 0.73 -5.88
CA ASN A 7 -7.00 2.15 -5.58
C ASN A 7 -6.85 2.45 -4.09
N VAL A 8 -7.36 1.59 -3.20
CA VAL A 8 -7.17 1.72 -1.75
C VAL A 8 -5.69 1.73 -1.39
N ASN A 9 -4.93 0.73 -1.87
CA ASN A 9 -3.49 0.66 -1.60
C ASN A 9 -2.78 1.91 -2.12
N GLN A 10 -3.03 2.32 -3.36
CA GLN A 10 -2.42 3.53 -3.94
C GLN A 10 -2.74 4.79 -3.13
N LEU A 11 -3.98 4.98 -2.70
CA LEU A 11 -4.39 6.15 -1.91
C LEU A 11 -3.77 6.16 -0.53
N ILE A 12 -3.67 5.01 0.13
CA ILE A 12 -3.03 4.91 1.44
C ILE A 12 -1.53 5.18 1.32
N ILE A 13 -0.84 4.52 0.39
CA ILE A 13 0.60 4.70 0.21
C ILE A 13 0.92 6.14 -0.21
N LYS A 14 0.08 6.77 -1.04
CA LYS A 14 0.18 8.21 -1.34
C LYS A 14 0.04 9.06 -0.07
N THR A 15 -0.93 8.76 0.78
CA THR A 15 -1.14 9.49 2.04
C THR A 15 0.07 9.35 2.97
N ILE A 16 0.58 8.13 3.17
CA ILE A 16 1.79 7.88 3.97
C ILE A 16 2.97 8.66 3.37
N LYS A 17 3.14 8.63 2.05
CA LYS A 17 4.22 9.31 1.34
C LYS A 17 4.18 10.82 1.56
N GLU A 18 3.01 11.45 1.39
CA GLU A 18 2.84 12.89 1.58
C GLU A 18 3.05 13.33 3.04
N SER A 19 2.66 12.50 4.01
CA SER A 19 2.93 12.75 5.44
C SER A 19 4.42 12.61 5.74
N PHE A 20 5.05 11.52 5.27
CA PHE A 20 6.48 11.26 5.44
C PHE A 20 7.33 12.37 4.83
N GLU A 21 6.98 12.83 3.62
CA GLU A 21 7.69 13.90 2.91
C GLU A 21 7.68 15.19 3.70
N ARG A 22 6.51 15.60 4.22
CA ARG A 22 6.36 16.82 5.02
C ARG A 22 7.26 16.82 6.24
N GLU A 23 7.36 15.69 6.93
CA GLU A 23 8.21 15.56 8.13
C GLU A 23 9.70 15.43 7.81
N PHE A 24 10.04 14.72 6.72
CA PHE A 24 11.41 14.33 6.40
C PHE A 24 12.14 15.39 5.56
N VAL A 25 11.52 15.85 4.48
CA VAL A 25 12.15 16.79 3.52
C VAL A 25 12.32 18.18 4.13
N SER A 26 11.36 18.64 4.95
CA SER A 26 11.44 19.94 5.63
C SER A 26 12.65 20.04 6.60
N LYS A 27 13.07 18.90 7.18
CA LYS A 27 14.26 18.80 8.05
C LYS A 27 15.56 18.73 7.24
N LEU A 28 15.54 18.11 6.06
CA LEU A 28 16.73 17.90 5.24
C LEU A 28 17.09 19.08 4.34
N ILE A 29 16.12 19.79 3.76
CA ILE A 29 16.38 20.90 2.82
C ILE A 29 17.27 21.97 3.47
N LYS A 30 17.14 22.19 4.79
CA LYS A 30 17.96 23.14 5.53
C LYS A 30 19.46 22.81 5.53
N ASN A 31 19.82 21.55 5.29
CA ASN A 31 21.19 21.05 5.49
C ASN A 31 21.90 20.62 4.20
N ILE A 32 21.18 20.11 3.19
CA ILE A 32 21.81 19.41 2.05
C ILE A 32 21.29 19.80 0.65
N GLY A 33 20.36 20.75 0.56
CA GLY A 33 19.76 21.18 -0.71
C GLY A 33 18.70 20.22 -1.27
N LEU A 34 17.93 20.68 -2.26
CA LEU A 34 16.70 20.00 -2.74
C LEU A 34 16.96 18.65 -3.44
N PRO A 35 17.88 18.52 -4.42
CA PRO A 35 18.06 17.25 -5.13
C PRO A 35 18.50 16.10 -4.22
N SER A 36 19.40 16.39 -3.27
CA SER A 36 19.87 15.41 -2.28
C SER A 36 18.77 15.02 -1.29
N ALA A 37 17.92 15.98 -0.89
CA ALA A 37 16.79 15.70 0.00
C ALA A 37 15.73 14.81 -0.67
N GLU A 38 15.43 15.03 -1.96
CA GLU A 38 14.49 14.18 -2.73
C GLU A 38 15.01 12.75 -2.89
N PHE A 39 16.30 12.59 -3.19
CA PHE A 39 16.93 11.27 -3.30
C PHE A 39 16.85 10.51 -1.97
N LEU A 40 17.28 11.14 -0.87
CA LEU A 40 17.24 10.52 0.46
C LEU A 40 15.81 10.22 0.91
N PHE A 41 14.86 11.10 0.59
CA PHE A 41 13.45 10.85 0.85
C PHE A 41 12.96 9.59 0.15
N LYS A 42 13.22 9.47 -1.17
CA LYS A 42 12.82 8.29 -1.95
C LYS A 42 13.48 7.02 -1.40
N TYR A 43 14.77 7.09 -1.07
CA TYR A 43 15.49 5.97 -0.50
C TYR A 43 14.88 5.51 0.84
N GLU A 44 14.70 6.42 1.80
CA GLU A 44 14.17 6.08 3.12
C GLU A 44 12.72 5.62 3.06
N PHE A 45 11.89 6.26 2.22
CA PHE A 45 10.51 5.84 2.02
C PHE A 45 10.44 4.41 1.48
N ASN A 46 11.16 4.12 0.39
CA ASN A 46 11.16 2.79 -0.21
C ASN A 46 11.75 1.73 0.73
N ARG A 47 12.75 2.08 1.54
CA ARG A 47 13.31 1.18 2.56
C ARG A 47 12.29 0.80 3.63
N LYS A 48 11.43 1.74 4.04
CA LYS A 48 10.41 1.51 5.09
C LYS A 48 9.14 0.85 4.56
N PHE A 49 8.64 1.30 3.42
CA PHE A 49 7.30 0.95 2.94
C PHE A 49 7.29 0.14 1.64
N GLY A 50 8.44 0.02 0.97
CA GLY A 50 8.51 -0.55 -0.37
C GLY A 50 8.12 0.46 -1.44
N THR A 51 8.26 0.06 -2.71
CA THR A 51 7.96 0.96 -3.84
C THR A 51 6.45 1.15 -4.03
N TYR A 52 5.68 0.12 -3.70
CA TYR A 52 4.22 0.02 -3.86
C TYR A 52 3.48 -0.12 -2.54
N GLY A 53 4.17 -0.02 -1.39
CA GLY A 53 3.58 -0.26 -0.07
C GLY A 53 3.66 -1.70 0.41
N GLU A 54 4.39 -2.56 -0.30
CA GLU A 54 4.49 -4.00 -0.05
C GLU A 54 5.14 -4.35 1.29
N LEU A 55 5.91 -3.44 1.88
CA LEU A 55 6.53 -3.63 3.19
C LEU A 55 5.70 -3.08 4.36
N TRP A 56 4.64 -2.30 4.07
CA TRP A 56 3.74 -1.79 5.11
C TRP A 56 2.77 -2.88 5.55
N ASP A 57 2.46 -2.99 6.84
CA ASP A 57 1.65 -4.09 7.40
C ASP A 57 0.14 -3.80 7.44
N GLY A 58 -0.30 -2.69 6.84
CA GLY A 58 -1.72 -2.31 6.82
C GLY A 58 -2.22 -1.74 8.15
N LYS A 59 -1.35 -1.46 9.13
CA LYS A 59 -1.77 -0.90 10.42
C LYS A 59 -1.53 0.61 10.49
N PRO A 60 -2.37 1.35 11.25
CA PRO A 60 -2.13 2.76 11.54
C PRO A 60 -0.72 3.00 12.09
N ASN A 61 -0.13 4.14 11.73
CA ASN A 61 1.18 4.57 12.20
C ASN A 61 1.23 6.11 12.29
N GLU A 62 2.41 6.68 12.52
CA GLU A 62 2.62 8.13 12.63
C GLU A 62 2.26 8.92 11.36
N TYR A 63 2.18 8.27 10.20
CA TYR A 63 1.91 8.90 8.90
C TYR A 63 0.46 8.72 8.40
N ILE A 64 -0.27 7.74 8.94
CA ILE A 64 -1.68 7.49 8.62
C ILE A 64 -2.43 6.86 9.80
N ASP A 65 -3.57 7.44 10.17
CA ASP A 65 -4.40 6.95 11.28
C ASP A 65 -5.57 6.05 10.83
N THR A 66 -6.23 5.42 11.82
CA THR A 66 -7.39 4.54 11.60
C THR A 66 -8.55 5.25 10.92
N ASN A 67 -8.79 6.53 11.23
CA ASN A 67 -9.89 7.30 10.66
C ASN A 67 -9.67 7.52 9.17
N LYS A 68 -8.44 7.86 8.79
CA LYS A 68 -8.05 8.09 7.41
C LYS A 68 -8.12 6.81 6.59
N ILE A 69 -7.65 5.69 7.14
CA ILE A 69 -7.81 4.37 6.50
C ILE A 69 -9.31 4.09 6.27
N SER A 70 -10.15 4.24 7.29
CA SER A 70 -11.59 3.99 7.20
C SER A 70 -12.28 4.89 6.16
N GLN A 71 -11.89 6.16 6.07
CA GLN A 71 -12.38 7.08 5.05
C GLN A 71 -12.01 6.62 3.63
N ILE A 72 -10.78 6.14 3.41
CA ILE A 72 -10.33 5.64 2.11
C ILE A 72 -11.10 4.38 1.73
N LEU A 73 -11.28 3.43 2.67
CA LEU A 73 -12.07 2.22 2.46
C LEU A 73 -13.50 2.55 2.04
N ASN A 74 -14.16 3.44 2.77
CA ASN A 74 -15.52 3.89 2.46
C ASN A 74 -15.59 4.58 1.09
N LYS A 75 -14.61 5.42 0.76
CA LYS A 75 -14.55 6.12 -0.54
C LYS A 75 -14.42 5.16 -1.71
N CYS A 76 -13.67 4.07 -1.54
CA CYS A 76 -13.44 3.07 -2.58
C CYS A 76 -14.48 1.94 -2.58
N GLY A 77 -15.38 1.91 -1.60
CA GLY A 77 -16.37 0.83 -1.44
C GLY A 77 -15.72 -0.52 -1.13
N VAL A 78 -14.57 -0.52 -0.45
CA VAL A 78 -13.84 -1.74 -0.07
C VAL A 78 -14.15 -2.09 1.39
N SER A 79 -14.52 -3.33 1.64
CA SER A 79 -14.80 -3.78 3.00
C SER A 79 -13.51 -3.92 3.82
N LYS A 80 -13.64 -3.83 5.15
CA LYS A 80 -12.53 -4.11 6.07
C LYS A 80 -11.96 -5.52 5.87
N LYS A 81 -12.79 -6.51 5.53
CA LYS A 81 -12.36 -7.89 5.29
C LYS A 81 -11.44 -8.00 4.07
N GLU A 82 -11.80 -7.36 2.95
CA GLU A 82 -10.97 -7.34 1.73
C GLU A 82 -9.66 -6.59 1.96
N TYR A 83 -9.72 -5.47 2.68
CA TYR A 83 -8.54 -4.73 3.09
C TYR A 83 -7.61 -5.58 3.96
N ASP A 84 -8.14 -6.16 5.04
CA ASP A 84 -7.35 -6.99 5.95
C ASP A 84 -6.75 -8.16 5.17
N ALA A 85 -7.49 -8.83 4.27
CA ALA A 85 -6.98 -9.92 3.44
C ALA A 85 -5.76 -9.51 2.58
N LEU A 86 -5.79 -8.33 1.95
CA LEU A 86 -4.64 -7.82 1.17
C LEU A 86 -3.38 -7.64 2.03
N TYR A 87 -3.54 -7.11 3.24
CA TYR A 87 -2.41 -6.80 4.13
C TYR A 87 -1.93 -7.99 4.97
N HIS A 88 -2.68 -9.09 5.01
CA HIS A 88 -2.18 -10.37 5.52
C HIS A 88 -1.24 -11.08 4.53
N LEU A 89 -1.25 -10.71 3.26
CA LEU A 89 -0.30 -11.24 2.27
C LEU A 89 1.13 -10.79 2.57
N THR A 90 2.10 -11.64 2.24
CA THR A 90 3.52 -11.26 2.19
C THR A 90 3.72 -10.14 1.17
N GLY A 91 4.80 -9.37 1.31
CA GLY A 91 5.07 -8.27 0.39
C GLY A 91 5.14 -8.72 -1.08
N GLU A 92 5.80 -9.86 -1.35
CA GLU A 92 5.88 -10.42 -2.70
C GLU A 92 4.51 -10.82 -3.26
N ALA A 93 3.70 -11.55 -2.48
CA ALA A 93 2.36 -11.95 -2.90
C ALA A 93 1.46 -10.73 -3.12
N ARG A 94 1.59 -9.70 -2.28
CA ARG A 94 0.84 -8.46 -2.43
C ARG A 94 1.18 -7.72 -3.70
N VAL A 95 2.45 -7.63 -4.09
CA VAL A 95 2.86 -7.01 -5.36
C VAL A 95 2.25 -7.74 -6.55
N LYS A 96 2.26 -9.08 -6.55
CA LYS A 96 1.65 -9.90 -7.61
C LYS A 96 0.16 -9.60 -7.73
N VAL A 97 -0.58 -9.64 -6.62
CA VAL A 97 -2.01 -9.30 -6.58
C VAL A 97 -2.23 -7.86 -7.07
N LEU A 98 -1.50 -6.87 -6.56
CA LEU A 98 -1.66 -5.47 -6.99
C LEU A 98 -1.39 -5.29 -8.49
N ALA A 99 -0.42 -6.01 -9.06
CA ALA A 99 -0.13 -5.98 -10.49
C ALA A 99 -1.27 -6.61 -11.31
N GLU A 100 -1.84 -7.73 -10.87
CA GLU A 100 -3.00 -8.36 -11.51
C GLU A 100 -4.23 -7.43 -11.48
N LEU A 101 -4.51 -6.81 -10.33
CA LEU A 101 -5.62 -5.86 -10.17
C LEU A 101 -5.45 -4.59 -11.05
N GLN A 102 -4.22 -4.25 -11.43
CA GLN A 102 -3.92 -3.16 -12.38
C GLN A 102 -3.96 -3.64 -13.83
N ASN A 103 -3.60 -4.90 -14.08
CA ASN A 103 -3.51 -5.52 -15.40
C ASN A 103 -4.77 -6.26 -15.83
N ASP A 104 -5.94 -6.02 -15.21
CA ASP A 104 -7.27 -6.42 -15.71
C ASP A 104 -7.66 -5.75 -17.06
N VAL A 105 -6.65 -5.43 -17.90
CA VAL A 105 -6.74 -5.19 -19.35
C VAL A 105 -5.99 -6.26 -20.17
N VAL A 106 -5.06 -7.08 -19.64
CA VAL A 106 -4.41 -8.12 -20.46
C VAL A 106 -3.96 -9.38 -19.68
N VAL A 107 -4.45 -10.52 -20.19
CA VAL A 107 -4.04 -11.93 -20.01
C VAL A 107 -4.67 -12.70 -18.84
N GLY A 108 -5.53 -13.63 -19.22
CA GLY A 108 -6.31 -14.47 -18.32
C GLY A 108 -5.47 -15.47 -17.55
N ILE A 109 -5.64 -15.42 -16.23
CA ILE A 109 -5.52 -16.57 -15.34
C ILE A 109 -6.86 -16.65 -14.61
N PRO A 110 -7.63 -17.74 -14.74
CA PRO A 110 -8.90 -17.87 -14.05
C PRO A 110 -8.61 -18.20 -12.58
N TRP A 111 -8.45 -17.18 -11.74
CA TRP A 111 -8.29 -17.36 -10.30
C TRP A 111 -9.61 -17.04 -9.58
N GLN A 112 -10.43 -18.08 -9.35
CA GLN A 112 -11.43 -18.09 -8.29
C GLN A 112 -10.76 -18.69 -7.04
N ILE A 113 -10.02 -17.89 -6.26
CA ILE A 113 -9.65 -18.29 -4.89
C ILE A 113 -10.86 -17.92 -4.05
N THR A 114 -11.45 -18.87 -3.35
CA THR A 114 -12.46 -18.54 -2.35
C THR A 114 -11.79 -18.30 -1.00
N PRO A 115 -12.38 -17.45 -0.12
CA PRO A 115 -11.81 -17.16 1.21
C PRO A 115 -11.48 -18.41 2.04
N ASP A 116 -12.14 -19.54 1.74
CA ASP A 116 -11.97 -20.82 2.42
C ASP A 116 -10.72 -21.59 1.97
N GLU A 117 -10.16 -21.30 0.80
CA GLU A 117 -8.92 -21.93 0.30
C GLU A 117 -7.68 -21.31 0.93
N LEU A 118 -7.71 -20.00 1.25
CA LEU A 118 -6.63 -19.30 1.95
C LEU A 118 -6.44 -19.79 3.39
N LEU A 119 -7.45 -20.41 4.01
CA LEU A 119 -7.39 -20.90 5.38
C LEU A 119 -6.85 -22.34 5.49
N LYS A 120 -6.61 -23.04 4.39
CA LYS A 120 -6.14 -24.44 4.39
C LYS A 120 -4.62 -24.60 4.40
N GLU A 121 -3.84 -23.58 4.05
CA GLU A 121 -2.37 -23.71 3.99
C GLU A 121 -1.64 -23.53 5.33
N HIS A 122 -2.38 -23.39 6.45
CA HIS A 122 -1.79 -23.19 7.78
C HIS A 122 -2.28 -24.17 8.86
N ASN A 123 -2.66 -25.40 8.47
CA ASN A 123 -2.79 -26.53 9.40
C ASN A 123 -1.80 -27.65 9.05
#